data_AF-A0A137S497-F1
#
_entry.id   AF-A0A137S497-F1
#
_cell.length_a   1.000
_cell.length_b   1.000
_cell.length_c   1.000
_cell.angle_alpha   90.00
_cell.angle_beta   90.00
_cell.angle_gamma   90.00
#
_symmetry.space_group_name_H-M   'P 1'
#
loop_
_entity.id
_entity.type
_entity.pdbx_description
1 polymer ?
#
loop_
_entity_poly.entity_id
_entity_poly.type
_entity_poly.pdbx_seq_one_letter_code
_entity_poly.pdbx_strand_id
1 'polypeptide(L)'
;MILPVNLALAAPLSCESFTHNKTPYIDQSELSALIFGIERRRDEITSLYGYLNEISSISISYDEFKDIEICLAKKDNRFFIRNRNVLLMALFSRIEHLSSVNNRVKKSEKNRILEILFNGDIYEVGAAIDATAVFKDEAAVDALGRLALESEKEIIIDDVLSALHFIGTETARVKVIELKRVKLNFRDDIDDYLQRW
;
A
#
# COMPACT_ATOMS: atom_id res chain seq x y z
N MET A 1 1.70 4.46 -39.81
CA MET A 1 1.23 3.10 -39.50
C MET A 1 1.22 3.00 -37.98
N ILE A 2 0.04 3.16 -37.37
CA ILE A 2 -0.11 3.16 -35.91
C ILE A 2 -0.30 1.69 -35.52
N LEU A 3 0.67 1.13 -34.79
CA LEU A 3 0.49 -0.20 -34.19
C LEU A 3 -0.68 -0.11 -33.19
N PRO A 4 -1.65 -1.02 -33.22
CA PRO A 4 -2.64 -1.11 -32.16
C PRO A 4 -1.91 -1.51 -30.88
N VAL A 5 -2.03 -0.68 -29.85
CA VAL A 5 -1.71 -1.06 -28.48
C VAL A 5 -2.61 -2.25 -28.15
N ASN A 6 -2.02 -3.43 -28.01
CA ASN A 6 -2.70 -4.55 -27.37
C ASN A 6 -2.92 -4.16 -25.91
N LEU A 7 -4.04 -3.49 -25.64
CA LEU A 7 -4.71 -3.53 -24.35
C LEU A 7 -5.18 -4.97 -24.17
N ALA A 8 -4.26 -5.86 -23.79
CA ALA A 8 -4.67 -7.06 -23.08
C ALA A 8 -5.36 -6.53 -21.83
N LEU A 9 -6.70 -6.48 -21.86
CA LEU A 9 -7.48 -6.26 -20.66
C LEU A 9 -7.01 -7.33 -19.68
N ALA A 10 -6.25 -6.90 -18.65
CA ALA A 10 -6.04 -7.75 -17.50
C ALA A 10 -7.45 -8.18 -17.05
N ALA A 11 -7.69 -9.50 -16.97
CA ALA A 11 -8.97 -9.99 -16.48
C ALA A 11 -9.24 -9.31 -15.13
N PRO A 12 -10.48 -8.81 -14.88
CA PRO A 12 -10.79 -8.12 -13.64
C PRO A 12 -10.40 -9.03 -12.47
N LEU A 13 -9.68 -8.48 -11.50
CA LEU A 13 -9.15 -9.23 -10.37
C LEU A 13 -10.31 -9.73 -9.50
N SER A 14 -10.83 -10.92 -9.81
CA SER A 14 -11.94 -11.51 -9.09
C SER A 14 -11.44 -12.23 -7.83
N CYS A 15 -12.36 -12.55 -6.90
CA CYS A 15 -12.08 -13.41 -5.74
C CYS A 15 -11.41 -14.74 -6.11
N GLU A 16 -11.63 -15.23 -7.34
CA GLU A 16 -11.03 -16.45 -7.87
C GLU A 16 -9.54 -16.28 -8.18
N SER A 17 -9.06 -15.07 -8.44
CA SER A 17 -7.62 -14.76 -8.58
C SER A 17 -6.85 -15.13 -7.30
N PHE A 18 -7.51 -15.08 -6.14
CA PHE A 18 -6.97 -15.51 -4.84
C PHE A 18 -7.22 -17.01 -4.55
N THR A 19 -7.20 -17.87 -5.56
CA THR A 19 -7.39 -19.34 -5.40
C THR A 19 -6.25 -20.20 -5.94
N HIS A 20 -5.17 -19.61 -6.44
CA HIS A 20 -4.11 -20.40 -7.06
C HIS A 20 -3.35 -21.33 -6.10
N ASN A 21 -3.16 -22.57 -6.56
CA ASN A 21 -2.59 -23.77 -5.90
C ASN A 21 -1.11 -23.64 -5.44
N LYS A 22 -0.62 -22.44 -5.13
CA LYS A 22 0.75 -22.19 -4.64
C LYS A 22 0.76 -21.26 -3.41
N THR A 23 -0.28 -21.33 -2.60
CA THR A 23 -0.26 -20.64 -1.31
C THR A 23 0.63 -21.41 -0.34
N PRO A 24 1.69 -20.80 0.21
CA PRO A 24 2.62 -21.49 1.10
C PRO A 24 1.92 -21.87 2.40
N TYR A 25 2.31 -23.01 2.98
CA TYR A 25 1.84 -23.42 4.30
C TYR A 25 2.50 -22.59 5.38
N ILE A 26 1.71 -21.92 6.23
CA ILE A 26 2.24 -21.10 7.33
C ILE A 26 2.09 -21.82 8.68
N ASP A 27 3.22 -21.98 9.36
CA ASP A 27 3.36 -22.65 10.65
C ASP A 27 3.19 -21.70 11.87
N GLN A 28 3.56 -20.42 11.76
CA GLN A 28 3.43 -19.46 12.87
C GLN A 28 1.95 -19.28 13.29
N SER A 29 1.67 -19.38 14.59
CA SER A 29 0.34 -19.16 15.17
C SER A 29 0.03 -17.67 15.35
N GLU A 30 -1.26 -17.31 15.38
CA GLU A 30 -1.70 -15.92 15.61
C GLU A 30 -1.22 -15.38 16.96
N LEU A 31 -1.25 -16.20 18.01
CA LEU A 31 -0.74 -15.82 19.33
C LEU A 31 0.77 -15.54 19.31
N SER A 32 1.54 -16.36 18.59
CA SER A 32 2.98 -16.13 18.43
C SER A 32 3.25 -14.85 17.65
N ALA A 33 2.48 -14.58 16.60
CA ALA A 33 2.60 -13.34 15.83
C ALA A 33 2.28 -12.10 16.67
N LEU A 34 1.29 -12.20 17.58
CA LEU A 34 0.95 -11.12 18.50
C LEU A 34 2.07 -10.81 19.51
N ILE A 35 2.73 -11.84 20.03
CA ILE A 35 3.75 -11.70 21.09
C ILE A 35 5.11 -11.29 20.51
N PHE A 36 5.52 -11.95 19.42
CA PHE A 36 6.88 -11.83 18.87
C PHE A 36 6.95 -11.05 17.56
N GLY A 37 5.81 -10.63 17.02
CA GLY A 37 5.72 -10.05 15.69
C GLY A 37 5.62 -11.10 14.58
N ILE A 38 5.30 -10.61 13.38
CA ILE A 38 5.10 -11.43 12.19
C ILE A 38 6.46 -11.72 11.54
N GLU A 39 6.88 -12.99 11.60
CA GLU A 39 8.04 -13.47 10.85
C GLU A 39 7.59 -14.14 9.55
N ARG A 40 7.97 -13.57 8.41
CA ARG A 40 7.61 -14.13 7.09
C ARG A 40 8.77 -14.93 6.54
N ARG A 41 8.49 -16.17 6.14
CA ARG A 41 9.45 -17.01 5.45
C ARG A 41 9.61 -16.55 4.00
N ARG A 42 10.72 -16.93 3.37
CA ARG A 42 11.05 -16.52 1.99
C ARG A 42 9.98 -16.94 0.96
N ASP A 43 9.39 -18.12 1.13
CA ASP A 43 8.32 -18.63 0.28
C ASP A 43 7.04 -17.80 0.42
N GLU A 44 6.67 -17.42 1.64
CA GLU A 44 5.58 -16.49 1.92
C GLU A 44 5.82 -15.12 1.27
N ILE A 45 7.01 -14.55 1.44
CA ILE A 45 7.37 -13.26 0.83
C ILE A 45 7.29 -13.35 -0.70
N THR A 46 7.81 -14.44 -1.29
CA THR A 46 7.78 -14.64 -2.75
C THR A 46 6.35 -14.72 -3.28
N SER A 47 5.47 -15.47 -2.60
CA SER A 47 4.05 -15.55 -3.00
C SER A 47 3.32 -14.22 -2.80
N LEU A 48 3.63 -13.48 -1.74
CA LEU A 48 3.07 -12.15 -1.49
C LEU A 48 3.42 -11.18 -2.62
N TYR A 49 4.70 -11.11 -3.02
CA TYR A 49 5.12 -10.27 -4.15
C TYR A 49 4.48 -10.71 -5.48
N GLY A 50 4.19 -11.99 -5.66
CA GLY A 50 3.40 -12.46 -6.79
C GLY A 50 2.04 -11.76 -6.88
N TYR A 51 1.28 -11.76 -5.78
CA TYR A 51 0.00 -11.05 -5.70
C TYR A 51 0.14 -9.53 -5.84
N LEU A 52 1.15 -8.93 -5.21
CA LEU A 52 1.38 -7.49 -5.30
C LEU A 52 1.69 -7.04 -6.74
N ASN A 53 2.45 -7.83 -7.50
CA ASN A 53 2.73 -7.57 -8.91
C ASN A 53 1.48 -7.69 -9.79
N GLU A 54 0.58 -8.63 -9.49
CA GLU A 54 -0.71 -8.71 -10.19
C GLU A 54 -1.54 -7.46 -9.90
N ILE A 55 -1.66 -7.07 -8.63
CA ILE A 55 -2.40 -5.88 -8.18
C ILE A 55 -1.81 -4.59 -8.77
N SER A 56 -0.50 -4.45 -8.90
CA SER A 56 0.12 -3.21 -9.42
C SER A 56 -0.22 -2.92 -10.89
N SER A 57 -0.79 -3.89 -11.60
CA SER A 57 -1.19 -3.77 -13.01
C SER A 57 -2.67 -3.47 -13.22
N ILE A 58 -3.50 -3.48 -12.17
CA ILE A 58 -4.97 -3.32 -12.31
C ILE A 58 -5.45 -1.92 -11.92
N SER A 59 -6.68 -1.63 -12.29
CA SER A 59 -7.48 -0.52 -11.76
C SER A 59 -8.83 -1.09 -11.32
N ILE A 60 -9.36 -0.64 -10.17
CA ILE A 60 -10.63 -1.14 -9.63
C ILE A 60 -11.53 0.00 -9.14
N SER A 61 -12.83 -0.24 -9.14
CA SER A 61 -13.80 0.59 -8.44
C SER A 61 -13.81 0.29 -6.93
N TYR A 62 -14.40 1.21 -6.16
CA TYR A 62 -14.57 0.99 -4.72
C TYR A 62 -15.48 -0.21 -4.41
N ASP A 63 -16.52 -0.45 -5.22
CA ASP A 63 -17.42 -1.58 -5.01
C ASP A 63 -16.71 -2.92 -5.25
N GLU A 64 -15.90 -3.02 -6.30
CA GLU A 64 -15.05 -4.19 -6.55
C GLU A 64 -14.05 -4.43 -5.41
N PHE A 65 -13.46 -3.36 -4.87
CA PHE A 65 -12.61 -3.46 -3.67
C PHE A 65 -13.38 -4.07 -2.48
N LYS A 66 -14.62 -3.66 -2.23
CA LYS A 66 -15.43 -4.21 -1.12
C LYS A 66 -15.82 -5.67 -1.36
N ASP A 67 -16.10 -6.06 -2.60
CA ASP A 67 -16.36 -7.45 -2.94
C ASP A 67 -15.14 -8.34 -2.67
N ILE A 68 -13.94 -7.87 -3.05
CA ILE A 68 -12.68 -8.58 -2.78
C ILE A 68 -12.40 -8.61 -1.26
N GLU A 69 -12.66 -7.53 -0.54
CA GLU A 69 -12.51 -7.48 0.91
C GLU A 69 -13.38 -8.53 1.61
N ILE A 70 -14.67 -8.62 1.25
CA ILE A 70 -15.59 -9.62 1.79
C ILE A 70 -15.14 -11.03 1.41
N CYS A 71 -14.56 -11.22 0.22
CA CYS A 71 -13.99 -12.49 -0.19
C CYS A 71 -12.79 -12.89 0.68
N LEU A 72 -11.78 -12.01 0.81
CA LEU A 72 -10.60 -12.26 1.62
C LEU A 72 -11.00 -12.50 3.08
N ALA A 73 -12.00 -11.74 3.57
CA ALA A 73 -12.99 -12.05 4.60
C ALA A 73 -13.09 -13.52 5.04
N LYS A 74 -13.46 -14.33 4.06
CA LYS A 74 -13.95 -15.70 4.22
C LYS A 74 -12.90 -16.77 3.90
N LYS A 75 -11.68 -16.37 3.50
CA LYS A 75 -10.61 -17.33 3.19
C LYS A 75 -10.06 -17.93 4.49
N ASP A 76 -10.20 -19.24 4.63
CA ASP A 76 -9.65 -20.02 5.75
C ASP A 76 -8.19 -20.45 5.53
N ASN A 77 -7.43 -19.64 4.80
CA ASN A 77 -6.02 -19.91 4.52
C ASN A 77 -5.15 -18.94 5.34
N ARG A 78 -4.24 -19.50 6.15
CA ARG A 78 -3.34 -18.72 7.03
C ARG A 78 -2.52 -17.66 6.29
N PHE A 79 -2.12 -17.90 5.04
CA PHE A 79 -1.44 -16.90 4.22
C PHE A 79 -2.31 -15.67 3.97
N PHE A 80 -3.56 -15.87 3.55
CA PHE A 80 -4.47 -14.75 3.31
C PHE A 80 -4.88 -14.06 4.61
N ILE A 81 -4.99 -14.79 5.72
CA ILE A 81 -5.27 -14.21 7.02
C ILE A 81 -4.13 -13.28 7.45
N ARG A 82 -2.88 -13.75 7.40
CA ARG A 82 -1.70 -12.95 7.83
C ARG A 82 -1.36 -11.79 6.90
N ASN A 83 -1.60 -11.94 5.60
CA ASN A 83 -1.25 -10.91 4.62
C ASN A 83 -2.46 -10.08 4.17
N ARG A 84 -3.61 -10.22 4.85
CA ARG A 84 -4.85 -9.55 4.48
C ARG A 84 -4.66 -8.04 4.37
N ASN A 85 -4.05 -7.40 5.37
CA ASN A 85 -3.88 -5.96 5.36
C ASN A 85 -2.98 -5.52 4.21
N VAL A 86 -1.84 -6.19 3.99
CA VAL A 86 -0.94 -5.88 2.87
C VAL A 86 -1.71 -5.93 1.54
N LEU A 87 -2.46 -7.01 1.30
CA LEU A 87 -3.25 -7.17 0.07
C LEU A 87 -4.36 -6.13 -0.07
N LEU A 88 -5.09 -5.83 1.02
CA LEU A 88 -6.16 -4.83 1.00
C LEU A 88 -5.63 -3.41 0.79
N MET A 89 -4.50 -3.04 1.40
CA MET A 89 -3.88 -1.74 1.19
C MET A 89 -3.37 -1.60 -0.26
N ALA A 90 -2.71 -2.65 -0.77
CA ALA A 90 -2.29 -2.70 -2.16
C ALA A 90 -3.48 -2.54 -3.11
N LEU A 91 -4.60 -3.25 -2.89
CA LEU A 91 -5.83 -3.09 -3.68
C LEU A 91 -6.43 -1.69 -3.56
N PHE A 92 -6.49 -1.14 -2.34
CA PHE A 92 -7.03 0.19 -2.11
C PHE A 92 -6.23 1.26 -2.85
N SER A 93 -4.90 1.09 -2.98
CA SER A 93 -4.04 1.96 -3.76
C SER A 93 -4.41 2.05 -5.26
N ARG A 94 -5.19 1.08 -5.75
CA ARG A 94 -5.62 0.94 -7.15
C ARG A 94 -7.04 1.43 -7.41
N ILE A 95 -7.71 2.00 -6.39
CA ILE A 95 -9.08 2.49 -6.54
C ILE A 95 -9.10 3.75 -7.41
N GLU A 96 -9.81 3.66 -8.53
CA GLU A 96 -10.08 4.80 -9.38
C GLU A 96 -11.23 5.65 -8.82
N HIS A 97 -11.18 6.95 -9.08
CA HIS A 97 -12.27 7.88 -8.76
C HIS A 97 -12.76 7.81 -7.30
N LEU A 98 -11.85 7.67 -6.34
CA LEU A 98 -12.17 7.67 -4.90
C LEU A 98 -13.02 8.89 -4.50
N SER A 99 -12.89 10.03 -5.21
CA SER A 99 -13.72 11.23 -5.02
C SER A 99 -15.23 10.96 -5.06
N SER A 100 -15.69 9.97 -5.83
CA SER A 100 -17.10 9.56 -5.96
C SER A 100 -17.65 8.83 -4.72
N VAL A 101 -16.79 8.31 -3.85
CA VAL A 101 -17.18 7.61 -2.62
C VAL A 101 -17.63 8.63 -1.57
N ASN A 102 -18.69 8.29 -0.82
CA ASN A 102 -19.23 9.12 0.25
C ASN A 102 -18.15 9.48 1.29
N ASN A 103 -18.11 10.75 1.73
CA ASN A 103 -17.12 11.27 2.67
C ASN A 103 -17.04 10.51 4.00
N ARG A 104 -18.16 10.00 4.53
CA ARG A 104 -18.15 9.20 5.76
C ARG A 104 -17.39 7.89 5.57
N VAL A 105 -17.60 7.24 4.42
CA VAL A 105 -16.94 5.99 4.06
C VAL A 105 -15.45 6.23 3.84
N LYS A 106 -15.08 7.26 3.04
CA LYS A 106 -13.68 7.66 2.84
C LYS A 106 -12.96 7.93 4.16
N LYS A 107 -13.60 8.65 5.09
CA LYS A 107 -13.04 8.92 6.41
C LYS A 107 -12.81 7.64 7.22
N SER A 108 -13.75 6.69 7.16
CA SER A 108 -13.63 5.40 7.83
C SER A 108 -12.45 4.59 7.29
N GLU A 109 -12.35 4.46 5.96
CA GLU A 109 -11.25 3.74 5.31
C GLU A 109 -9.91 4.42 5.58
N LYS A 110 -9.85 5.76 5.49
CA LYS A 110 -8.65 6.53 5.84
C LYS A 110 -8.18 6.25 7.26
N ASN A 111 -9.08 6.25 8.24
CA ASN A 111 -8.71 6.00 9.64
C ASN A 111 -8.09 4.61 9.82
N ARG A 112 -8.66 3.59 9.15
CA ARG A 112 -8.13 2.22 9.18
C ARG A 112 -6.76 2.14 8.50
N ILE A 113 -6.60 2.78 7.34
CA ILE A 113 -5.32 2.82 6.62
C ILE A 113 -4.25 3.50 7.50
N LEU A 114 -4.59 4.61 8.17
CA LEU A 114 -3.67 5.30 9.09
C LEU A 114 -3.32 4.46 10.31
N GLU A 115 -4.26 3.67 10.84
CA GLU A 115 -3.96 2.73 11.92
C GLU A 115 -2.89 1.71 11.50
N ILE A 116 -3.00 1.17 10.29
CA ILE A 116 -2.01 0.25 9.71
C ILE A 116 -0.69 0.98 9.42
N LEU A 117 -0.74 2.20 8.89
CA LEU A 117 0.44 3.01 8.56
C LEU A 117 1.36 3.22 9.76
N PHE A 118 0.80 3.38 10.97
CA PHE A 118 1.59 3.66 12.17
C PHE A 118 1.81 2.45 13.09
N ASN A 119 1.02 1.38 12.97
CA ASN A 119 1.10 0.23 13.88
C ASN A 119 1.37 -1.11 13.17
N GLY A 120 1.36 -1.13 11.84
CA GLY A 120 1.58 -2.34 11.05
C GLY A 120 3.03 -2.81 11.07
N ASP A 121 3.23 -4.04 10.63
CA ASP A 121 4.58 -4.52 10.31
C ASP A 121 5.13 -3.85 9.04
N ILE A 122 6.43 -4.02 8.74
CA ILE A 122 7.09 -3.30 7.64
C ILE A 122 6.41 -3.47 6.27
N TYR A 123 5.81 -4.63 6.00
CA TYR A 123 5.12 -4.90 4.73
C TYR A 123 3.74 -4.25 4.70
N GLU A 124 3.04 -4.24 5.84
CA GLU A 124 1.77 -3.56 5.98
C GLU A 124 1.94 -2.03 5.85
N VAL A 125 2.97 -1.48 6.49
CA VAL A 125 3.30 -0.05 6.41
C VAL A 125 3.64 0.34 4.96
N GLY A 126 4.48 -0.44 4.28
CA GLY A 126 4.81 -0.20 2.86
C GLY A 126 3.55 -0.09 1.99
N ALA A 127 2.64 -1.07 2.09
CA ALA A 127 1.39 -1.03 1.33
C ALA A 127 0.44 0.11 1.79
N ALA A 128 0.45 0.45 3.08
CA ALA A 128 -0.37 1.53 3.62
C ALA A 128 0.10 2.93 3.17
N ILE A 129 1.38 3.11 2.84
CA ILE A 129 1.92 4.35 2.27
C ILE A 129 1.22 4.66 0.94
N ASP A 130 1.20 3.70 0.01
CA ASP A 130 0.54 3.84 -1.29
C ASP A 130 -0.97 4.07 -1.14
N ALA A 131 -1.63 3.31 -0.26
CA ALA A 131 -3.05 3.48 0.01
C ALA A 131 -3.39 4.87 0.58
N THR A 132 -2.50 5.41 1.43
CA THR A 132 -2.64 6.76 1.99
C THR A 132 -2.51 7.83 0.90
N ALA A 133 -1.63 7.62 -0.07
CA ALA A 133 -1.37 8.57 -1.15
C ALA A 133 -2.59 8.81 -2.06
N VAL A 134 -3.48 7.82 -2.19
CA VAL A 134 -4.71 7.93 -3.02
C VAL A 134 -5.65 9.04 -2.56
N PHE A 135 -5.64 9.39 -1.26
CA PHE A 135 -6.51 10.45 -0.75
C PHE A 135 -6.16 11.85 -1.28
N LYS A 136 -4.89 12.08 -1.64
CA LYS A 136 -4.38 13.35 -2.21
C LYS A 136 -4.83 14.60 -1.45
N ASP A 137 -4.94 14.50 -0.13
CA ASP A 137 -5.35 15.59 0.76
C ASP A 137 -4.23 15.94 1.76
N GLU A 138 -4.35 17.09 2.43
CA GLU A 138 -3.34 17.57 3.36
C GLU A 138 -3.09 16.61 4.53
N ALA A 139 -4.15 15.96 5.03
CA ALA A 139 -4.02 15.02 6.13
C ALA A 139 -3.28 13.73 5.73
N ALA A 140 -3.34 13.32 4.46
CA ALA A 140 -2.51 12.23 3.93
C ALA A 140 -1.04 12.67 3.84
N VAL A 141 -0.77 13.87 3.34
CA VAL A 141 0.58 14.46 3.29
C VAL A 141 1.20 14.53 4.69
N ASP A 142 0.44 15.03 5.67
CA ASP A 142 0.92 15.16 7.05
C ASP A 142 1.21 13.80 7.69
N ALA A 143 0.35 12.80 7.47
CA ALA A 143 0.57 11.45 7.98
C ALA A 143 1.83 10.81 7.39
N LEU A 144 2.02 10.91 6.07
CA LEU A 144 3.21 10.39 5.40
C LEU A 144 4.48 11.11 5.85
N GLY A 145 4.45 12.45 5.94
CA GLY A 145 5.56 13.24 6.44
C GLY A 145 5.93 12.88 7.89
N ARG A 146 4.93 12.67 8.75
CA ARG A 146 5.15 12.20 10.12
C ARG A 146 5.82 10.83 10.15
N LEU A 147 5.35 9.88 9.34
CA LEU A 147 5.95 8.55 9.24
C LEU A 147 7.43 8.63 8.83
N ALA A 148 7.78 9.42 7.81
CA ALA A 148 9.16 9.59 7.40
C ALA A 148 10.04 10.25 8.47
N LEU A 149 9.52 11.19 9.25
CA LEU A 149 10.25 11.79 10.37
C LEU A 149 10.56 10.78 11.47
N GLU A 150 9.60 9.94 11.82
CA GLU A 150 9.70 8.94 12.89
C GLU A 150 10.48 7.67 12.47
N SER A 151 10.57 7.38 11.18
CA SER A 151 11.26 6.19 10.65
C SER A 151 12.76 6.39 10.47
N GLU A 152 13.55 5.39 10.85
CA GLU A 152 14.98 5.29 10.51
C GLU A 152 15.25 4.27 9.40
N LYS A 153 14.20 3.68 8.83
CA LYS A 153 14.31 2.68 7.76
C LYS A 153 14.31 3.36 6.40
N GLU A 154 15.40 3.21 5.68
CA GLU A 154 15.59 3.73 4.31
C GLU A 154 14.41 3.39 3.38
N ILE A 155 13.99 2.12 3.35
CA ILE A 155 12.88 1.68 2.50
C ILE A 155 11.57 2.44 2.76
N ILE A 156 11.26 2.75 4.03
CA ILE A 156 10.05 3.49 4.39
C ILE A 156 10.17 4.96 3.97
N ILE A 157 11.37 5.53 4.05
CA ILE A 157 11.60 6.92 3.67
C ILE A 157 11.46 7.06 2.15
N ASP A 158 12.06 6.16 1.36
CA ASP A 158 11.94 6.18 -0.10
C ASP A 158 10.47 6.00 -0.55
N ASP A 159 9.76 5.02 0.02
CA ASP A 159 8.33 4.80 -0.26
C ASP A 159 7.50 6.06 0.05
N VAL A 160 7.76 6.74 1.18
CA VAL A 160 7.08 8.01 1.53
C VAL A 160 7.42 9.12 0.52
N LEU A 161 8.67 9.25 0.11
CA LEU A 161 9.07 10.28 -0.87
C LEU A 161 8.37 10.05 -2.22
N SER A 162 8.30 8.80 -2.67
CA SER A 162 7.55 8.39 -3.85
C SER A 162 6.06 8.72 -3.72
N ALA A 163 5.44 8.38 -2.59
CA ALA A 163 4.03 8.68 -2.32
C ALA A 163 3.73 10.19 -2.28
N LEU A 164 4.59 10.99 -1.65
CA LEU A 164 4.45 12.44 -1.62
C LEU A 164 4.60 13.05 -3.03
N HIS A 165 5.56 12.57 -3.82
CA HIS A 165 5.73 12.95 -5.23
C HIS A 165 4.48 12.61 -6.06
N PHE A 166 3.91 11.41 -5.86
CA PHE A 166 2.66 11.01 -6.51
C PHE A 166 1.46 11.89 -6.15
N ILE A 167 1.37 12.36 -4.90
CA ILE A 167 0.35 13.34 -4.49
C ILE A 167 0.53 14.65 -5.27
N GLY A 168 1.76 15.11 -5.44
CA GLY A 168 2.13 16.18 -6.38
C GLY A 168 1.63 17.59 -6.00
N THR A 169 1.13 17.78 -4.77
CA THR A 169 0.65 19.09 -4.30
C THR A 169 1.80 19.94 -3.76
N GLU A 170 1.64 21.27 -3.75
CA GLU A 170 2.66 22.15 -3.15
C GLU A 170 2.87 21.84 -1.65
N THR A 171 1.82 21.45 -0.93
CA THR A 171 1.93 20.99 0.47
C THR A 171 2.82 19.75 0.59
N ALA A 172 2.69 18.78 -0.32
CA ALA A 172 3.56 17.60 -0.35
C ALA A 172 5.01 17.99 -0.66
N ARG A 173 5.23 18.92 -1.60
CA ARG A 173 6.56 19.44 -1.93
C ARG A 173 7.24 20.11 -0.75
N VAL A 174 6.51 20.97 -0.03
CA VAL A 174 6.99 21.63 1.19
C VAL A 174 7.36 20.59 2.24
N LYS A 175 6.55 19.54 2.40
CA LYS A 175 6.87 18.44 3.33
C LYS A 175 8.18 17.73 2.96
N VAL A 176 8.43 17.47 1.69
CA VAL A 176 9.70 16.90 1.21
C VAL A 176 10.90 17.82 1.51
N ILE A 177 10.74 19.14 1.31
CA ILE A 177 11.78 20.13 1.66
C ILE A 177 12.06 20.15 3.17
N GLU A 178 11.02 20.00 4.01
CA GLU A 178 11.18 19.89 5.46
C GLU A 178 11.96 18.64 5.84
N LEU A 179 11.61 17.49 5.24
CA LEU A 179 12.33 16.22 5.46
C LEU A 179 13.81 16.36 5.15
N LYS A 180 14.18 17.06 4.06
CA LYS A 180 15.58 17.31 3.69
C LYS A 180 16.41 17.95 4.83
N ARG A 181 15.79 18.80 5.64
CA ARG A 181 16.48 19.52 6.73
C ARG A 181 16.76 18.62 7.94
N VAL A 182 15.97 17.55 8.10
CA VAL A 182 16.01 16.67 9.28
C VAL A 182 16.71 15.35 8.94
N LYS A 183 16.41 14.78 7.76
CA LYS A 183 16.88 13.47 7.30
C LYS A 183 18.12 13.63 6.40
N LEU A 184 19.20 14.15 6.98
CA LEU A 184 20.45 14.47 6.26
C LEU A 184 21.07 13.26 5.54
N ASN A 185 20.87 12.06 6.05
CA ASN A 185 21.37 10.82 5.45
C ASN A 185 20.66 10.45 4.14
N PHE A 186 19.49 11.02 3.86
CA PHE A 186 18.66 10.77 2.68
C PHE A 186 18.61 11.99 1.75
N ARG A 187 19.56 12.93 1.92
CA ARG A 187 19.53 14.22 1.25
C ARG A 187 19.57 14.09 -0.27
N ASP A 188 20.39 13.16 -0.78
CA ASP A 188 20.58 12.97 -2.22
C ASP A 188 19.29 12.39 -2.84
N ASP A 189 18.67 11.40 -2.20
CA ASP A 189 17.37 10.85 -2.64
C ASP A 189 16.28 11.93 -2.65
N ILE A 190 16.23 12.74 -1.59
CA ILE A 190 15.27 13.85 -1.49
C ILE A 190 15.51 14.88 -2.59
N ASP A 191 16.76 15.19 -2.93
CA ASP A 191 17.10 16.10 -4.02
C ASP A 191 16.67 15.55 -5.39
N ASP A 192 16.80 14.25 -5.60
CA ASP A 192 16.33 13.57 -6.80
C ASP A 192 14.81 13.71 -6.99
N TYR A 193 14.01 13.52 -5.94
CA TYR A 193 12.56 13.73 -6.01
C TYR A 193 12.19 15.21 -6.24
N LEU A 194 12.91 16.15 -5.60
CA LEU A 194 12.65 17.58 -5.77
C LEU A 194 12.99 18.10 -7.17
N GLN A 195 13.98 17.51 -7.84
CA GLN A 195 14.33 17.86 -9.22
C GLN A 195 13.29 17.38 -10.24
N ARG A 196 12.60 16.28 -9.93
CA ARG A 196 11.59 15.64 -10.80
C ARG A 196 10.15 16.07 -10.47
N TRP A 197 9.98 17.04 -9.58
CA TRP A 197 8.66 17.48 -9.10
C TRP A 197 7.79 18.06 -10.21
#